data_AF-A0A938SKJ4-F1
#
_entry.id   AF-A0A938SKJ4-F1
#
_cell.length_a   1.000
_cell.length_b   1.000
_cell.length_c   1.000
_cell.angle_alpha   90.00
_cell.angle_beta   90.00
_cell.angle_gamma   90.00
#
_symmetry.space_group_name_H-M   'P 1'
#
loop_
_entity.id
_entity.type
_entity.pdbx_description
1 polymer ?
#
loop_
_entity_poly.entity_id
_entity_poly.type
_entity_poly.pdbx_seq_one_letter_code
_entity_poly.pdbx_strand_id
1 'polypeptide(L)'
;YGIDLVTGVAQVAEYSQATRCREWVASFTDSRCGYYAHQNGSDFIQWETAPIPSGTGAKDVVFVFSMGTGYGSPLPQPSGQFDLLLNNTEPLISFRVTKESLTWRKGDVAFHYWVKRLQAAPPNVVLCLDSHIQQESMASYGIGFLKIPKSRLKEGQRAILRVAPKNRQTSKRWFKLDVDTWARLILKADLDDGLAAVCAPAQHPMASEFHVFFGDLHAHSGDGIGGLGKGCGTGTMDENYLYARDVAPLDFCAIAEHDWQMADQADWQRRIEKADEYNSDGRFVTLPSFERTSLAYGHRNVYYAESKWPFFSSGPKNAIVAGQCDTPADLWRKLREAKARAITGAH
;
A
#
# COMPACT_ATOMS: atom_id res chain seq x y z
N TYR A 1 -10.44 -9.83 23.62
CA TYR A 1 -10.89 -8.82 22.64
C TYR A 1 -12.41 -8.69 22.50
N GLY A 2 -13.24 -9.61 22.99
CA GLY A 2 -14.71 -9.51 22.81
C GLY A 2 -15.13 -9.61 21.35
N ILE A 3 -14.46 -10.49 20.59
CA ILE A 3 -14.64 -10.70 19.16
C ILE A 3 -15.14 -12.11 18.89
N ASP A 4 -15.82 -12.30 17.77
CA ASP A 4 -16.08 -13.62 17.22
C ASP A 4 -14.94 -13.99 16.26
N LEU A 5 -14.30 -15.13 16.52
CA LEU A 5 -13.27 -15.67 15.63
C LEU A 5 -13.92 -16.66 14.64
N VAL A 6 -13.78 -16.40 13.34
CA VAL A 6 -14.51 -17.15 12.31
C VAL A 6 -13.57 -17.69 11.24
N THR A 7 -13.80 -18.94 10.82
CA THR A 7 -13.06 -19.52 9.69
C THR A 7 -13.37 -18.71 8.43
N GLY A 8 -12.35 -18.04 7.89
CA GLY A 8 -12.49 -17.10 6.81
C GLY A 8 -12.84 -17.74 5.47
N VAL A 9 -12.45 -19.00 5.24
CA VAL A 9 -12.77 -19.75 4.02
C VAL A 9 -13.47 -21.05 4.38
N ALA A 10 -14.76 -21.14 4.04
CA ALA A 10 -15.51 -22.39 4.09
C ALA A 10 -15.55 -23.08 2.72
N GLN A 11 -15.82 -22.32 1.66
CA GLN A 11 -15.79 -22.80 0.28
C GLN A 11 -15.55 -21.65 -0.69
N VAL A 12 -14.83 -21.93 -1.79
CA VAL A 12 -14.72 -20.99 -2.92
C VAL A 12 -16.02 -21.02 -3.70
N ALA A 13 -16.65 -19.86 -3.88
CA ALA A 13 -17.93 -19.72 -4.56
C ALA A 13 -17.74 -19.43 -6.04
N GLU A 14 -16.81 -18.53 -6.38
CA GLU A 14 -16.56 -18.10 -7.75
C GLU A 14 -15.11 -17.64 -7.89
N TYR A 15 -14.54 -17.87 -9.07
CA TYR A 15 -13.21 -17.41 -9.42
C TYR A 15 -13.19 -17.25 -10.94
N SER A 16 -12.78 -16.06 -11.40
CA SER A 16 -12.78 -15.68 -12.84
C SER A 16 -11.68 -16.46 -13.59
N GLN A 17 -10.89 -15.79 -14.42
CA GLN A 17 -9.67 -16.34 -15.05
C GLN A 17 -8.56 -16.71 -14.03
N ALA A 18 -8.87 -16.63 -12.73
CA ALA A 18 -8.01 -17.07 -11.66
C ALA A 18 -7.67 -18.56 -11.79
N THR A 19 -6.40 -18.90 -11.56
CA THR A 19 -5.90 -20.26 -11.72
C THR A 19 -6.13 -21.06 -10.45
N ARG A 20 -6.67 -22.27 -10.58
CA ARG A 20 -6.77 -23.25 -9.49
C ARG A 20 -5.68 -24.30 -9.64
N CYS A 21 -4.85 -24.47 -8.62
CA CYS A 21 -3.84 -25.53 -8.55
C CYS A 21 -4.27 -26.59 -7.52
N ARG A 22 -4.15 -27.88 -7.87
CA ARG A 22 -4.51 -29.03 -7.01
C ARG A 22 -3.31 -29.93 -6.65
N GLU A 23 -2.10 -29.46 -6.94
CA GLU A 23 -0.85 -30.10 -6.54
C GLU A 23 -0.34 -29.45 -5.25
N TRP A 24 0.73 -29.98 -4.65
CA TRP A 24 1.41 -29.31 -3.54
C TRP A 24 1.75 -27.87 -3.96
N VAL A 25 1.10 -26.90 -3.33
CA VAL A 25 1.33 -25.47 -3.61
C VAL A 25 2.28 -24.92 -2.56
N ALA A 26 3.19 -24.05 -2.98
CA ALA A 26 4.07 -23.37 -2.05
C ALA A 26 3.23 -22.55 -1.07
N SER A 27 3.37 -22.82 0.23
CA SER A 27 2.69 -22.08 1.30
C SER A 27 3.55 -22.09 2.58
N PHE A 28 3.08 -21.45 3.64
CA PHE A 28 3.65 -21.62 4.98
C PHE A 28 3.09 -22.86 5.69
N THR A 29 2.07 -23.50 5.11
CA THR A 29 1.51 -24.79 5.53
C THR A 29 1.65 -25.84 4.43
N ASP A 30 1.24 -27.08 4.73
CA ASP A 30 1.15 -28.20 3.77
C ASP A 30 -0.06 -28.09 2.81
N SER A 31 -0.34 -26.88 2.31
CA SER A 31 -1.49 -26.62 1.42
C SER A 31 -1.36 -27.40 0.10
N ARG A 32 -2.45 -28.05 -0.28
CA ARG A 32 -2.62 -28.86 -1.50
C ARG A 32 -3.61 -28.27 -2.49
N CYS A 33 -4.16 -27.09 -2.19
CA CYS A 33 -5.04 -26.39 -3.10
C CYS A 33 -4.96 -24.88 -2.89
N GLY A 34 -4.56 -24.17 -3.95
CA GLY A 34 -4.47 -22.71 -3.99
C GLY A 34 -5.21 -22.15 -5.19
N TYR A 35 -5.83 -20.98 -4.99
CA TYR A 35 -6.40 -20.16 -6.05
C TYR A 35 -5.56 -18.91 -6.22
N TYR A 36 -5.22 -18.56 -7.45
CA TYR A 36 -4.35 -17.43 -7.77
C TYR A 36 -5.10 -16.38 -8.60
N ALA A 37 -5.10 -15.14 -8.12
CA ALA A 37 -5.56 -13.97 -8.85
C ALA A 37 -4.36 -13.10 -9.24
N HIS A 38 -4.21 -12.85 -10.54
CA HIS A 38 -3.14 -12.05 -11.12
C HIS A 38 -3.58 -10.61 -11.37
N GLN A 39 -2.62 -9.70 -11.46
CA GLN A 39 -2.85 -8.30 -11.77
C GLN A 39 -3.13 -8.06 -13.27
N ASN A 40 -4.19 -8.68 -13.80
CA ASN A 40 -4.66 -8.52 -15.18
C ASN A 40 -5.95 -7.69 -15.31
N GLY A 41 -6.57 -7.30 -14.18
CA GLY A 41 -7.78 -6.47 -14.14
C GLY A 41 -9.10 -7.23 -14.30
N SER A 42 -9.07 -8.54 -14.58
CA SER A 42 -10.27 -9.38 -14.74
C SER A 42 -10.33 -10.57 -13.77
N ASP A 43 -9.20 -10.95 -13.19
CA ASP A 43 -9.13 -11.98 -12.16
C ASP A 43 -9.87 -11.55 -10.90
N PHE A 44 -10.45 -12.52 -10.20
CA PHE A 44 -10.85 -12.38 -8.81
C PHE A 44 -11.02 -13.75 -8.19
N ILE A 45 -10.98 -13.80 -6.86
CA ILE A 45 -11.34 -14.97 -6.07
C ILE A 45 -12.43 -14.54 -5.09
N GLN A 46 -13.55 -15.26 -5.11
CA GLN A 46 -14.69 -15.05 -4.23
C GLN A 46 -14.99 -16.33 -3.47
N TRP A 47 -15.22 -16.19 -2.16
CA TRP A 47 -15.46 -17.32 -1.28
C TRP A 47 -16.46 -16.98 -0.18
N GLU A 48 -17.05 -18.01 0.39
CA GLU A 48 -17.93 -17.91 1.54
C GLU A 48 -17.16 -18.20 2.83
N THR A 49 -17.46 -17.45 3.87
CA THR A 49 -16.95 -17.70 5.23
C THR A 49 -17.72 -18.84 5.90
N ALA A 50 -17.26 -19.29 7.07
CA ALA A 50 -18.15 -19.99 8.00
C ALA A 50 -19.29 -19.05 8.47
N PRO A 51 -20.43 -19.59 8.93
CA PRO A 51 -21.52 -18.76 9.44
C PRO A 51 -21.07 -17.85 10.59
N ILE A 52 -21.56 -16.61 10.61
CA ILE A 52 -21.24 -15.64 11.64
C ILE A 52 -21.95 -16.07 12.94
N PRO A 53 -21.25 -16.19 14.09
CA PRO A 53 -21.86 -16.61 15.34
C PRO A 53 -23.00 -15.69 15.79
N SER A 54 -24.08 -16.27 16.31
CA SER A 54 -25.25 -15.51 16.77
C SER A 54 -25.26 -15.35 18.29
N GLY A 55 -25.71 -14.20 18.80
CA GLY A 55 -25.99 -14.01 20.23
C GLY A 55 -24.77 -14.03 21.16
N THR A 56 -23.56 -13.85 20.63
CA THR A 56 -22.30 -13.90 21.41
C THR A 56 -21.99 -12.60 22.16
N GLY A 57 -22.63 -11.48 21.77
CA GLY A 57 -22.35 -10.13 22.31
C GLY A 57 -21.06 -9.49 21.77
N ALA A 58 -20.34 -10.16 20.87
CA ALA A 58 -19.15 -9.60 20.23
C ALA A 58 -19.48 -8.41 19.32
N LYS A 59 -18.63 -7.37 19.34
CA LYS A 59 -18.82 -6.18 18.48
C LYS A 59 -18.19 -6.33 17.10
N ASP A 60 -17.13 -7.13 17.02
CA ASP A 60 -16.37 -7.36 15.80
C ASP A 60 -16.27 -8.86 15.51
N VAL A 61 -16.15 -9.18 14.22
CA VAL A 61 -15.82 -10.51 13.72
C VAL A 61 -14.42 -10.46 13.10
N VAL A 62 -13.57 -11.43 13.42
CA VAL A 62 -12.28 -11.62 12.74
C VAL A 62 -12.33 -12.89 11.90
N PHE A 63 -12.23 -12.72 10.59
CA PHE A 63 -12.07 -13.82 9.64
C PHE A 63 -10.60 -14.17 9.51
N VAL A 64 -10.28 -15.46 9.65
CA VAL A 64 -8.90 -15.97 9.52
C VAL A 64 -8.77 -16.88 8.32
N PHE A 65 -7.82 -16.61 7.43
CA PHE A 65 -7.58 -17.40 6.23
C PHE A 65 -6.11 -17.45 5.83
N SER A 66 -5.72 -18.54 5.15
CA SER A 66 -4.36 -18.72 4.65
C SER A 66 -4.22 -18.08 3.28
N MET A 67 -3.16 -17.30 3.08
CA MET A 67 -2.94 -16.56 1.85
C MET A 67 -1.44 -16.43 1.50
N GLY A 68 -1.19 -15.98 0.29
CA GLY A 68 0.13 -15.54 -0.15
C GLY A 68 0.07 -14.40 -1.15
N THR A 69 1.20 -13.73 -1.34
CA THR A 69 1.37 -12.72 -2.39
C THR A 69 2.77 -12.85 -3.00
N GLY A 70 2.92 -12.51 -4.28
CA GLY A 70 4.22 -12.58 -4.93
C GLY A 70 4.37 -11.61 -6.09
N TYR A 71 5.59 -11.49 -6.58
CA TYR A 71 5.91 -10.58 -7.67
C TYR A 71 5.55 -11.14 -9.04
N GLY A 72 5.48 -12.47 -9.17
CA GLY A 72 5.24 -13.23 -10.40
C GLY A 72 6.28 -12.99 -11.49
N SER A 73 7.43 -12.45 -11.12
CA SER A 73 8.49 -12.08 -12.06
C SER A 73 9.82 -11.93 -11.35
N PRO A 74 10.94 -12.24 -12.03
CA PRO A 74 12.25 -11.89 -11.51
C PRO A 74 12.56 -10.40 -11.69
N LEU A 75 11.78 -9.67 -12.48
CA LEU A 75 11.95 -8.26 -12.78
C LEU A 75 10.93 -7.40 -12.02
N PRO A 76 11.25 -6.12 -11.73
CA PRO A 76 10.30 -5.19 -11.15
C PRO A 76 8.98 -5.17 -11.93
N GLN A 77 7.87 -5.36 -11.23
CA GLN A 77 6.53 -5.29 -11.80
C GLN A 77 5.85 -3.99 -11.39
N PRO A 78 5.02 -3.37 -12.26
CA PRO A 78 4.13 -2.29 -11.84
C PRO A 78 3.05 -2.85 -10.91
N SER A 79 2.23 -1.98 -10.29
CA SER A 79 0.97 -2.28 -9.56
C SER A 79 0.89 -3.57 -8.73
N GLY A 80 0.63 -3.46 -7.43
CA GLY A 80 0.41 -4.64 -6.58
C GLY A 80 -0.75 -4.51 -5.62
N GLN A 81 -1.73 -3.67 -5.94
CA GLN A 81 -2.88 -3.43 -5.09
C GLN A 81 -3.96 -4.48 -5.34
N PHE A 82 -4.51 -5.00 -4.26
CA PHE A 82 -5.71 -5.83 -4.28
C PHE A 82 -6.75 -5.21 -3.36
N ASP A 83 -7.99 -5.21 -3.83
CA ASP A 83 -9.14 -4.76 -3.07
C ASP A 83 -9.86 -5.98 -2.49
N LEU A 84 -10.11 -5.96 -1.19
CA LEU A 84 -10.93 -6.93 -0.49
C LEU A 84 -12.33 -6.36 -0.35
N LEU A 85 -13.33 -7.07 -0.84
CA LEU A 85 -14.73 -6.65 -0.89
C LEU A 85 -15.61 -7.56 -0.03
N LEU A 86 -16.66 -6.98 0.54
CA LEU A 86 -17.70 -7.70 1.28
C LEU A 86 -19.00 -7.68 0.47
N ASN A 87 -19.59 -8.86 0.24
CA ASN A 87 -20.84 -9.07 -0.49
C ASN A 87 -20.87 -8.39 -1.88
N ASN A 88 -19.73 -8.34 -2.57
CA ASN A 88 -19.55 -7.74 -3.90
C ASN A 88 -20.00 -6.26 -4.00
N THR A 89 -19.90 -5.53 -2.90
CA THR A 89 -20.12 -4.08 -2.85
C THR A 89 -18.80 -3.32 -3.03
N GLU A 90 -18.72 -2.07 -2.58
CA GLU A 90 -17.50 -1.26 -2.58
C GLU A 90 -16.33 -1.92 -1.83
N PRO A 91 -15.06 -1.63 -2.22
CA PRO A 91 -13.88 -2.10 -1.51
C PRO A 91 -13.92 -1.80 -0.02
N LEU A 92 -13.92 -2.87 0.77
CA LEU A 92 -13.91 -2.82 2.21
C LEU A 92 -12.56 -2.29 2.71
N ILE A 93 -11.48 -2.83 2.15
CA ILE A 93 -10.11 -2.44 2.43
C ILE A 93 -9.21 -2.82 1.26
N SER A 94 -8.18 -2.03 1.02
CA SER A 94 -7.18 -2.30 -0.01
C SER A 94 -5.87 -2.70 0.65
N PHE A 95 -5.15 -3.63 0.05
CA PHE A 95 -3.83 -4.06 0.50
C PHE A 95 -2.89 -4.18 -0.69
N ARG A 96 -1.61 -4.39 -0.42
CA ARG A 96 -0.61 -4.62 -1.46
C ARG A 96 0.19 -5.89 -1.23
N VAL A 97 0.78 -6.39 -2.31
CA VAL A 97 1.87 -7.39 -2.22
C VAL A 97 2.97 -6.87 -1.30
N THR A 98 3.36 -7.68 -0.31
CA THR A 98 4.32 -7.30 0.72
C THR A 98 5.21 -8.47 1.12
N LYS A 99 6.42 -8.14 1.59
CA LYS A 99 7.38 -9.07 2.19
C LYS A 99 7.23 -9.15 3.72
N GLU A 100 6.56 -8.17 4.30
CA GLU A 100 6.53 -7.92 5.73
C GLU A 100 5.11 -8.06 6.26
N SER A 101 4.99 -8.32 7.57
CA SER A 101 3.70 -8.35 8.23
C SER A 101 3.17 -6.93 8.36
N LEU A 102 2.02 -6.65 7.76
CA LEU A 102 1.46 -5.30 7.71
C LEU A 102 -0.01 -5.30 8.11
N THR A 103 -0.45 -4.18 8.68
CA THR A 103 -1.85 -3.93 9.01
C THR A 103 -2.37 -2.73 8.23
N TRP A 104 -3.40 -2.95 7.43
CA TRP A 104 -4.18 -1.90 6.77
C TRP A 104 -5.40 -1.55 7.63
N ARG A 105 -5.77 -0.27 7.68
CA ARG A 105 -6.94 0.21 8.44
C ARG A 105 -7.75 1.24 7.65
N LYS A 106 -9.08 1.06 7.65
CA LYS A 106 -10.04 1.98 7.03
C LYS A 106 -11.29 2.07 7.90
N GLY A 107 -11.41 3.16 8.67
CA GLY A 107 -12.43 3.27 9.72
C GLY A 107 -12.30 2.13 10.73
N ASP A 108 -13.41 1.47 11.03
CA ASP A 108 -13.46 0.36 12.00
C ASP A 108 -13.00 -1.00 11.42
N VAL A 109 -12.69 -1.05 10.13
CA VAL A 109 -12.17 -2.25 9.46
C VAL A 109 -10.65 -2.27 9.55
N ALA A 110 -10.12 -3.45 9.83
CA ALA A 110 -8.68 -3.70 9.75
C ALA A 110 -8.38 -5.01 9.05
N PHE A 111 -7.29 -5.05 8.31
CA PHE A 111 -6.76 -6.27 7.72
C PHE A 111 -5.28 -6.39 8.10
N HIS A 112 -4.92 -7.49 8.75
CA HIS A 112 -3.53 -7.80 9.07
C HIS A 112 -3.11 -9.02 8.26
N TYR A 113 -2.04 -8.87 7.47
CA TYR A 113 -1.37 -10.01 6.85
C TYR A 113 -0.14 -10.34 7.66
N TRP A 114 -0.17 -11.47 8.36
CA TRP A 114 0.94 -11.96 9.16
C TRP A 114 1.80 -12.90 8.32
N VAL A 115 2.93 -12.40 7.82
CA VAL A 115 3.86 -13.18 7.00
C VAL A 115 4.56 -14.22 7.88
N LYS A 116 4.33 -15.50 7.57
CA LYS A 116 4.92 -16.65 8.28
C LYS A 116 6.09 -17.26 7.52
N ARG A 117 6.12 -17.11 6.19
CA ARG A 117 7.20 -17.57 5.32
C ARG A 117 7.46 -16.54 4.23
N LEU A 118 8.71 -16.17 4.07
CA LEU A 118 9.19 -15.33 2.97
C LEU A 118 10.22 -16.12 2.16
N GLN A 119 10.07 -16.12 0.85
CA GLN A 119 11.10 -16.62 -0.07
C GLN A 119 11.49 -15.49 -1.01
N ALA A 120 12.79 -15.23 -1.09
CA ALA A 120 13.35 -14.22 -1.98
C ALA A 120 14.53 -14.83 -2.74
N ALA A 121 14.58 -14.57 -4.05
CA ALA A 121 15.70 -14.98 -4.88
C ALA A 121 16.93 -14.12 -4.54
N PRO A 122 18.13 -14.72 -4.47
CA PRO A 122 19.38 -13.97 -4.58
C PRO A 122 19.46 -13.23 -5.93
N PRO A 123 20.33 -12.20 -6.05
CA PRO A 123 20.59 -11.55 -7.32
C PRO A 123 20.92 -12.57 -8.43
N ASN A 124 20.34 -12.37 -9.62
CA ASN A 124 20.52 -13.22 -10.82
C ASN A 124 20.03 -14.68 -10.69
N VAL A 125 19.23 -14.99 -9.68
CA VAL A 125 18.59 -16.30 -9.51
C VAL A 125 17.07 -16.13 -9.61
N VAL A 126 16.37 -17.21 -9.97
CA VAL A 126 14.91 -17.27 -9.97
C VAL A 126 14.41 -18.35 -9.02
N LEU A 127 13.26 -18.11 -8.40
CA LEU A 127 12.54 -19.12 -7.62
C LEU A 127 11.54 -19.88 -8.51
N CYS A 128 11.55 -21.20 -8.40
CA CYS A 128 10.52 -22.09 -8.92
C CYS A 128 9.98 -22.89 -7.73
N LEU A 129 8.83 -22.46 -7.20
CA LEU A 129 8.35 -22.93 -5.90
C LEU A 129 7.29 -24.03 -6.02
N ASP A 130 6.48 -23.97 -7.07
CA ASP A 130 5.50 -24.99 -7.43
C ASP A 130 5.15 -24.86 -8.92
N SER A 131 4.25 -25.70 -9.44
CA SER A 131 3.87 -25.69 -10.87
C SER A 131 3.27 -24.39 -11.39
N HIS A 132 2.83 -23.48 -10.50
CA HIS A 132 2.32 -22.16 -10.86
C HIS A 132 3.37 -21.06 -10.67
N ILE A 133 4.09 -21.07 -9.56
CA ILE A 133 5.06 -20.05 -9.18
C ILE A 133 6.41 -20.41 -9.81
N GLN A 134 6.55 -19.97 -11.05
CA GLN A 134 7.73 -20.15 -11.88
C GLN A 134 8.36 -18.79 -12.17
N GLN A 135 9.69 -18.71 -12.16
CA GLN A 135 10.43 -17.47 -12.41
C GLN A 135 10.04 -16.32 -11.47
N GLU A 136 10.12 -16.57 -10.17
CA GLU A 136 9.74 -15.61 -9.13
C GLU A 136 10.97 -14.93 -8.51
N SER A 137 10.87 -13.64 -8.16
CA SER A 137 11.89 -12.97 -7.33
C SER A 137 11.51 -12.97 -5.86
N MET A 138 10.22 -12.94 -5.54
CA MET A 138 9.75 -12.95 -4.16
C MET A 138 8.33 -13.51 -4.05
N ALA A 139 8.13 -14.38 -3.05
CA ALA A 139 6.81 -14.79 -2.58
C ALA A 139 6.74 -14.80 -1.05
N SER A 140 5.66 -14.27 -0.50
CA SER A 140 5.33 -14.34 0.92
C SER A 140 4.08 -15.18 1.14
N TYR A 141 4.04 -15.91 2.24
CA TYR A 141 2.92 -16.74 2.65
C TYR A 141 2.63 -16.55 4.14
N GLY A 142 1.36 -16.57 4.50
CA GLY A 142 0.97 -16.32 5.88
C GLY A 142 -0.53 -16.27 6.10
N ILE A 143 -0.90 -15.63 7.20
CA ILE A 143 -2.28 -15.62 7.70
C ILE A 143 -2.88 -14.24 7.49
N GLY A 144 -4.02 -14.17 6.81
CA GLY A 144 -4.86 -12.99 6.75
C GLY A 144 -5.84 -12.97 7.92
N PHE A 145 -5.89 -11.85 8.64
CA PHE A 145 -6.86 -11.54 9.68
C PHE A 145 -7.68 -10.33 9.23
N LEU A 146 -8.95 -10.53 8.93
CA LEU A 146 -9.85 -9.46 8.51
C LEU A 146 -10.86 -9.17 9.61
N LYS A 147 -10.71 -8.04 10.29
CA LYS A 147 -11.64 -7.54 11.31
C LYS A 147 -12.72 -6.69 10.66
N ILE A 148 -13.98 -7.06 10.86
CA ILE A 148 -15.15 -6.31 10.40
C ILE A 148 -16.10 -6.09 11.59
N PRO A 149 -16.68 -4.88 11.74
CA PRO A 149 -17.76 -4.67 12.69
C PRO A 149 -18.92 -5.64 12.44
N LYS A 150 -19.40 -6.30 13.48
CA LYS A 150 -20.46 -7.30 13.40
C LYS A 150 -21.78 -6.68 12.88
N SER A 151 -21.98 -5.38 13.10
CA SER A 151 -23.10 -4.60 12.53
C SER A 151 -23.14 -4.55 11.00
N ARG A 152 -22.03 -4.84 10.32
CA ARG A 152 -21.96 -4.94 8.85
C ARG A 152 -22.21 -6.36 8.33
N LEU A 153 -22.45 -7.31 9.22
CA LEU A 153 -22.61 -8.73 8.93
C LEU A 153 -23.99 -9.20 9.41
N LYS A 154 -24.44 -10.35 8.90
CA LYS A 154 -25.70 -10.98 9.30
C LYS A 154 -25.40 -12.22 10.13
N GLU A 155 -25.79 -12.20 11.40
CA GLU A 155 -25.63 -13.35 12.31
C GLU A 155 -26.34 -14.59 11.76
N GLY A 156 -25.73 -15.77 11.95
CA GLY A 156 -26.21 -17.05 11.45
C GLY A 156 -26.02 -17.28 9.94
N GLN A 157 -25.66 -16.25 9.17
CA GLN A 157 -25.42 -16.35 7.72
C GLN A 157 -23.92 -16.40 7.42
N ARG A 158 -23.57 -16.84 6.21
CA ARG A 158 -22.20 -16.74 5.67
C ARG A 158 -22.01 -15.35 5.06
N ALA A 159 -20.81 -14.80 5.18
CA ALA A 159 -20.41 -13.63 4.42
C ALA A 159 -19.75 -14.06 3.10
N ILE A 160 -19.90 -13.25 2.05
CA ILE A 160 -19.19 -13.43 0.80
C ILE A 160 -18.03 -12.45 0.78
N LEU A 161 -16.81 -12.96 0.71
CA LEU A 161 -15.60 -12.16 0.57
C LEU A 161 -15.04 -12.33 -0.83
N ARG A 162 -14.47 -11.26 -1.36
CA ARG A 162 -13.83 -11.25 -2.67
C ARG A 162 -12.51 -10.51 -2.60
N VAL A 163 -11.49 -11.03 -3.29
CA VAL A 163 -10.28 -10.28 -3.61
C VAL A 163 -10.26 -10.02 -5.12
N ALA A 164 -10.03 -8.78 -5.50
CA ALA A 164 -9.86 -8.37 -6.90
C ALA A 164 -8.61 -7.48 -7.07
N PRO A 165 -7.86 -7.64 -8.17
CA PRO A 165 -6.73 -6.79 -8.52
C PRO A 165 -7.20 -5.38 -8.89
N LYS A 166 -6.46 -4.35 -8.47
CA LYS A 166 -6.64 -2.97 -8.95
C LYS A 166 -5.42 -2.52 -9.73
N ASN A 167 -5.60 -2.33 -11.03
CA ASN A 167 -4.51 -2.03 -11.96
C ASN A 167 -4.74 -0.75 -12.74
N ARG A 168 -3.70 0.09 -12.76
CA ARG A 168 -3.50 1.08 -13.83
C ARG A 168 -2.72 0.48 -15.00
N GLN A 169 -1.84 -0.48 -14.71
CA GLN A 169 -1.04 -1.21 -15.70
C GLN A 169 -1.07 -2.69 -15.37
N THR A 170 -1.05 -3.54 -16.39
CA THR A 170 -0.95 -4.98 -16.24
C THR A 170 0.33 -5.35 -15.51
N SER A 171 0.23 -6.28 -14.57
CA SER A 171 1.33 -6.74 -13.74
C SER A 171 1.27 -8.25 -13.56
N LYS A 172 2.43 -8.88 -13.35
CA LYS A 172 2.51 -10.32 -13.04
C LYS A 172 2.34 -10.61 -11.56
N ARG A 173 2.21 -9.58 -10.71
CA ARG A 173 1.99 -9.78 -9.28
C ARG A 173 0.70 -10.57 -9.05
N TRP A 174 0.69 -11.36 -7.99
CA TRP A 174 -0.41 -12.26 -7.70
C TRP A 174 -0.79 -12.27 -6.22
N PHE A 175 -2.05 -12.58 -5.97
CA PHE A 175 -2.60 -12.95 -4.67
C PHE A 175 -3.01 -14.42 -4.73
N LYS A 176 -2.77 -15.15 -3.64
CA LYS A 176 -3.16 -16.56 -3.50
C LYS A 176 -4.02 -16.77 -2.27
N LEU A 177 -5.08 -17.55 -2.42
CA LEU A 177 -5.90 -18.08 -1.32
C LEU A 177 -5.72 -19.59 -1.21
N ASP A 178 -5.32 -20.09 -0.03
CA ASP A 178 -5.26 -21.54 0.26
C ASP A 178 -6.61 -22.01 0.83
N VAL A 179 -7.13 -23.16 0.36
CA VAL A 179 -8.54 -23.52 0.61
C VAL A 179 -8.80 -24.98 1.03
N ASP A 180 -7.76 -25.73 1.35
CA ASP A 180 -7.91 -27.15 1.71
C ASP A 180 -8.11 -27.39 3.23
N THR A 181 -8.21 -28.67 3.63
CA THR A 181 -8.37 -29.05 5.06
C THR A 181 -7.14 -28.72 5.91
N TRP A 182 -5.98 -28.49 5.30
CA TRP A 182 -4.76 -28.04 5.97
C TRP A 182 -4.78 -26.52 6.21
N ALA A 183 -5.53 -25.77 5.43
CA ALA A 183 -5.78 -24.33 5.59
C ALA A 183 -6.81 -23.94 6.68
N ARG A 184 -7.27 -24.89 7.53
CA ARG A 184 -8.15 -24.60 8.68
C ARG A 184 -7.36 -24.09 9.90
N LEU A 185 -6.86 -22.86 9.78
CA LEU A 185 -5.89 -22.27 10.71
C LEU A 185 -6.36 -22.19 12.17
N ILE A 186 -7.65 -21.95 12.42
CA ILE A 186 -8.21 -21.81 13.78
C ILE A 186 -7.95 -23.06 14.65
N LEU A 187 -7.80 -24.23 14.04
CA LEU A 187 -7.58 -25.48 14.77
C LEU A 187 -6.10 -25.87 14.87
N LYS A 188 -5.20 -25.14 14.18
CA LYS A 188 -3.85 -25.63 13.86
C LYS A 188 -2.74 -24.61 14.08
N ALA A 189 -3.06 -23.33 14.19
CA ALA A 189 -2.08 -22.26 14.32
C ALA A 189 -2.28 -21.49 15.62
N ASP A 190 -1.17 -21.00 16.17
CA ASP A 190 -1.20 -19.91 17.14
C ASP A 190 -1.59 -18.61 16.41
N LEU A 191 -2.65 -17.97 16.90
CA LEU A 191 -3.26 -16.80 16.30
C LEU A 191 -3.12 -15.54 17.17
N ASP A 192 -2.53 -15.64 18.36
CA ASP A 192 -2.64 -14.59 19.38
C ASP A 192 -2.00 -13.27 18.93
N ASP A 193 -0.75 -13.29 18.42
CA ASP A 193 -0.08 -12.08 17.95
C ASP A 193 -0.79 -11.47 16.73
N GLY A 194 -1.30 -12.29 15.81
CA GLY A 194 -2.04 -11.81 14.64
C GLY A 194 -3.37 -11.18 15.02
N LEU A 195 -4.07 -11.74 16.01
CA LEU A 195 -5.28 -11.17 16.59
C LEU A 195 -4.97 -9.87 17.34
N ALA A 196 -3.89 -9.84 18.12
CA ALA A 196 -3.44 -8.62 18.78
C ALA A 196 -3.16 -7.52 17.76
N ALA A 197 -2.43 -7.81 16.68
CA ALA A 197 -2.09 -6.85 15.64
C ALA A 197 -3.32 -6.29 14.92
N VAL A 198 -4.32 -7.11 14.57
CA VAL A 198 -5.52 -6.63 13.87
C VAL A 198 -6.47 -5.86 14.80
N CYS A 199 -6.57 -6.26 16.07
CA CYS A 199 -7.51 -5.69 17.04
C CYS A 199 -6.99 -4.45 17.77
N ALA A 200 -5.67 -4.35 18.02
CA ALA A 200 -5.08 -3.21 18.70
C ALA A 200 -5.12 -1.93 17.84
N PRO A 201 -5.00 -0.74 18.44
CA PRO A 201 -4.71 0.49 17.71
C PRO A 201 -3.41 0.40 16.91
N ALA A 202 -3.21 1.30 15.95
CA ALA A 202 -1.91 1.43 15.29
C ALA A 202 -0.83 1.76 16.34
N GLN A 203 0.30 1.07 16.25
CA GLN A 203 1.46 1.30 17.11
C GLN A 203 2.69 1.44 16.22
N HIS A 204 3.48 2.49 16.46
CA HIS A 204 4.74 2.70 15.76
C HIS A 204 5.88 2.08 16.60
N PRO A 205 6.82 1.36 15.97
CA PRO A 205 8.00 0.86 16.67
C PRO A 205 8.78 2.00 17.33
N MET A 206 9.46 1.69 18.43
CA MET A 206 10.36 2.60 19.10
C MET A 206 11.81 2.22 18.82
N ALA A 207 12.63 3.20 18.46
CA ALA A 207 14.08 3.10 18.43
C ALA A 207 14.65 4.04 19.49
N SER A 208 15.06 3.49 20.63
CA SER A 208 15.36 4.27 21.85
C SER A 208 14.13 5.11 22.27
N GLU A 209 14.28 6.44 22.37
CA GLU A 209 13.22 7.39 22.74
C GLU A 209 12.40 7.91 21.55
N PHE A 210 12.70 7.48 20.32
CA PHE A 210 12.05 7.95 19.10
C PHE A 210 11.06 6.93 18.54
N HIS A 211 9.89 7.42 18.14
CA HIS A 211 8.99 6.65 17.27
C HIS A 211 9.58 6.53 15.87
N VAL A 212 9.50 5.35 15.29
CA VAL A 212 9.92 5.05 13.91
C VAL A 212 8.71 5.18 12.99
N PHE A 213 8.84 6.05 11.99
CA PHE A 213 7.83 6.27 10.96
C PHE A 213 8.40 5.93 9.58
N PHE A 214 7.55 5.37 8.72
CA PHE A 214 7.89 4.98 7.36
C PHE A 214 7.13 5.84 6.37
N GLY A 215 7.83 6.45 5.43
CA GLY A 215 7.21 7.32 4.45
C GLY A 215 8.04 7.48 3.20
N ASP A 216 7.45 8.19 2.24
CA ASP A 216 8.10 8.53 0.96
C ASP A 216 8.29 10.04 0.89
N LEU A 217 9.55 10.48 0.86
CA LEU A 217 9.89 11.90 0.79
C LEU A 217 10.09 12.38 -0.66
N HIS A 218 9.93 11.53 -1.66
CA HIS A 218 10.22 11.92 -3.04
C HIS A 218 9.32 11.19 -4.03
N ALA A 219 8.05 11.58 -4.04
CA ALA A 219 7.10 11.14 -5.04
C ALA A 219 6.80 12.24 -6.06
N HIS A 220 6.51 11.83 -7.30
CA HIS A 220 5.95 12.70 -8.35
C HIS A 220 4.60 12.15 -8.76
N SER A 221 3.65 13.05 -9.01
CA SER A 221 2.38 12.69 -9.63
C SER A 221 2.46 12.85 -11.16
N GLY A 222 1.40 12.45 -11.83
CA GLY A 222 1.20 12.70 -13.25
C GLY A 222 0.69 14.13 -13.53
N ASP A 223 0.46 14.96 -12.53
CA ASP A 223 -0.05 16.33 -12.70
C ASP A 223 1.08 17.31 -13.07
N GLY A 224 1.04 17.84 -14.29
CA GLY A 224 2.01 18.82 -14.79
C GLY A 224 1.37 20.05 -15.42
N ILE A 225 2.21 20.94 -15.97
CA ILE A 225 1.74 22.07 -16.78
C ILE A 225 0.98 21.50 -17.99
N GLY A 226 -0.31 21.81 -18.08
CA GLY A 226 -1.20 21.28 -19.12
C GLY A 226 -2.01 20.03 -18.71
N GLY A 227 -1.99 19.64 -17.42
CA GLY A 227 -2.89 18.65 -16.84
C GLY A 227 -2.29 17.27 -16.60
N LEU A 228 -3.16 16.29 -16.32
CA LEU A 228 -2.80 14.92 -16.00
C LEU A 228 -2.06 14.23 -17.16
N GLY A 229 -0.98 13.52 -16.85
CA GLY A 229 -0.10 12.86 -17.80
C GLY A 229 0.99 13.76 -18.37
N LYS A 230 1.13 15.00 -17.88
CA LYS A 230 2.23 15.92 -18.21
C LYS A 230 3.27 16.04 -17.08
N GLY A 231 3.00 15.44 -15.92
CA GLY A 231 3.94 15.33 -14.80
C GLY A 231 5.02 14.27 -15.02
N CYS A 232 5.92 14.12 -14.03
CA CYS A 232 7.04 13.17 -14.05
C CYS A 232 6.72 11.84 -13.34
N GLY A 233 5.53 11.70 -12.79
CA GLY A 233 5.00 10.46 -12.25
C GLY A 233 3.73 9.98 -12.95
N THR A 234 2.93 9.21 -12.24
CA THR A 234 1.66 8.67 -12.76
C THR A 234 0.53 8.96 -11.80
N GLY A 235 -0.65 9.24 -12.35
CA GLY A 235 -1.85 9.49 -11.57
C GLY A 235 -1.99 10.89 -11.01
N THR A 236 -3.18 11.19 -10.50
CA THR A 236 -3.41 12.48 -9.86
C THR A 236 -2.73 12.53 -8.49
N MET A 237 -2.55 13.72 -7.95
CA MET A 237 -2.12 13.88 -6.54
C MET A 237 -3.07 13.15 -5.58
N ASP A 238 -4.38 13.17 -5.83
CA ASP A 238 -5.38 12.43 -5.04
C ASP A 238 -5.08 10.93 -4.99
N GLU A 239 -4.86 10.31 -6.15
CA GLU A 239 -4.54 8.89 -6.23
C GLU A 239 -3.24 8.54 -5.51
N ASN A 240 -2.23 9.40 -5.60
CA ASN A 240 -0.94 9.19 -4.96
C ASN A 240 -1.04 9.27 -3.42
N TYR A 241 -1.72 10.29 -2.88
CA TYR A 241 -1.94 10.40 -1.43
C TYR A 241 -2.81 9.26 -0.89
N LEU A 242 -3.90 8.91 -1.60
CA LEU A 242 -4.74 7.77 -1.22
C LEU A 242 -3.95 6.46 -1.25
N TYR A 243 -3.10 6.25 -2.26
CA TYR A 243 -2.27 5.06 -2.33
C TYR A 243 -1.25 5.01 -1.19
N ALA A 244 -0.52 6.10 -0.95
CA ALA A 244 0.46 6.20 0.13
C ALA A 244 -0.17 5.85 1.50
N ARG A 245 -1.33 6.44 1.78
CA ARG A 245 -2.04 6.30 3.06
C ARG A 245 -2.75 4.95 3.22
N ASP A 246 -3.55 4.56 2.24
CA ASP A 246 -4.53 3.49 2.40
C ASP A 246 -4.07 2.15 1.80
N VAL A 247 -3.05 2.14 0.94
CA VAL A 247 -2.55 0.93 0.25
C VAL A 247 -1.10 0.60 0.61
N ALA A 248 -0.24 1.62 0.69
CA ALA A 248 1.19 1.48 0.99
C ALA A 248 1.55 1.42 2.49
N PRO A 249 0.52 1.36 3.36
CA PRO A 249 0.39 2.06 4.65
C PRO A 249 1.64 2.86 5.08
N LEU A 250 1.85 4.01 4.44
CA LEU A 250 2.88 4.96 4.87
C LEU A 250 2.33 5.87 5.97
N ASP A 251 3.21 6.29 6.86
CA ASP A 251 2.94 7.26 7.92
C ASP A 251 3.03 8.70 7.42
N PHE A 252 3.87 8.94 6.40
CA PHE A 252 3.99 10.23 5.76
C PHE A 252 4.34 10.14 4.27
N CYS A 253 4.00 11.19 3.51
CA CYS A 253 4.32 11.30 2.10
C CYS A 253 4.61 12.76 1.70
N ALA A 254 5.57 12.95 0.79
CA ALA A 254 5.87 14.23 0.16
C ALA A 254 5.81 14.07 -1.36
N ILE A 255 4.80 14.69 -1.98
CA ILE A 255 4.75 14.82 -3.44
C ILE A 255 5.60 16.05 -3.80
N ALA A 256 6.83 15.79 -4.23
CA ALA A 256 7.89 16.77 -4.45
C ALA A 256 8.02 17.08 -5.95
N GLU A 257 7.00 17.71 -6.52
CA GLU A 257 6.93 18.02 -7.95
C GLU A 257 8.09 18.91 -8.40
N HIS A 258 8.51 18.75 -9.65
CA HIS A 258 9.57 19.59 -10.18
C HIS A 258 9.14 21.06 -10.25
N ASP A 259 10.04 21.96 -9.87
CA ASP A 259 9.86 23.41 -9.97
C ASP A 259 9.54 23.93 -11.38
N TRP A 260 10.02 23.26 -12.43
CA TRP A 260 9.67 23.58 -13.82
C TRP A 260 8.32 22.99 -14.27
N GLN A 261 7.68 22.15 -13.46
CA GLN A 261 6.31 21.63 -13.68
C GLN A 261 5.24 22.48 -12.99
N MET A 262 5.64 23.49 -12.23
CA MET A 262 4.74 24.45 -11.63
C MET A 262 4.60 25.67 -12.54
N ALA A 263 3.37 26.07 -12.84
CA ALA A 263 3.12 27.21 -13.71
C ALA A 263 3.49 28.55 -13.02
N ASP A 264 3.08 28.71 -11.77
CA ASP A 264 3.30 29.91 -10.95
C ASP A 264 3.02 29.61 -9.45
N GLN A 265 3.06 30.64 -8.61
CA GLN A 265 2.79 30.49 -7.17
C GLN A 265 1.33 30.10 -6.86
N ALA A 266 0.38 30.40 -7.75
CA ALA A 266 -1.01 29.96 -7.57
C ALA A 266 -1.15 28.46 -7.86
N ASP A 267 -0.44 27.94 -8.87
CA ASP A 267 -0.34 26.50 -9.11
C ASP A 267 0.31 25.77 -7.92
N TRP A 268 1.41 26.31 -7.40
CA TRP A 268 2.02 25.82 -6.16
C TRP A 268 1.03 25.78 -4.99
N GLN A 269 0.30 26.88 -4.76
CA GLN A 269 -0.66 26.95 -3.66
C GLN A 269 -1.75 25.88 -3.80
N ARG A 270 -2.28 25.63 -5.00
CA ARG A 270 -3.25 24.54 -5.23
C ARG A 270 -2.68 23.16 -4.92
N ARG A 271 -1.42 22.90 -5.27
CA ARG A 271 -0.73 21.62 -4.98
C ARG A 271 -0.50 21.44 -3.48
N ILE A 272 -0.24 22.52 -2.75
CA ILE A 272 -0.09 22.49 -1.30
C ILE A 272 -1.43 22.36 -0.56
N GLU A 273 -2.48 23.05 -1.01
CA GLU A 273 -3.84 22.83 -0.50
C GLU A 273 -4.26 21.36 -0.65
N LYS A 274 -3.84 20.73 -1.76
CA LYS A 274 -4.03 19.31 -1.98
C LYS A 274 -3.23 18.44 -1.00
N ALA A 275 -2.01 18.84 -0.59
CA ALA A 275 -1.30 18.15 0.49
C ALA A 275 -2.10 18.25 1.81
N ASP A 276 -2.48 19.47 2.19
CA ASP A 276 -3.24 19.75 3.42
C ASP A 276 -4.57 18.98 3.50
N GLU A 277 -5.26 18.82 2.37
CA GLU A 277 -6.51 18.03 2.28
C GLU A 277 -6.32 16.56 2.73
N TYR A 278 -5.17 15.97 2.43
CA TYR A 278 -4.89 14.57 2.76
C TYR A 278 -4.16 14.39 4.10
N ASN A 279 -3.60 15.47 4.67
CA ASN A 279 -3.02 15.44 6.00
C ASN A 279 -4.07 15.03 7.04
N SER A 280 -3.70 14.08 7.89
CA SER A 280 -4.58 13.52 8.92
C SER A 280 -3.75 13.28 10.18
N ASP A 281 -3.86 14.19 11.15
CA ASP A 281 -3.10 14.15 12.39
C ASP A 281 -3.23 12.80 13.10
N GLY A 282 -2.09 12.25 13.52
CA GLY A 282 -2.02 10.95 14.18
C GLY A 282 -2.31 9.74 13.28
N ARG A 283 -2.50 9.93 11.97
CA ARG A 283 -2.74 8.86 11.00
C ARG A 283 -1.85 8.91 9.77
N PHE A 284 -1.70 10.06 9.13
CA PHE A 284 -0.95 10.24 7.89
C PHE A 284 -0.54 11.70 7.70
N VAL A 285 0.76 11.96 7.60
CA VAL A 285 1.28 13.33 7.46
C VAL A 285 1.69 13.60 6.01
N THR A 286 1.22 14.71 5.45
CA THR A 286 1.75 15.20 4.17
C THR A 286 2.75 16.31 4.40
N LEU A 287 3.86 16.29 3.67
CA LEU A 287 4.86 17.36 3.75
C LEU A 287 4.73 18.28 2.53
N PRO A 288 4.42 19.58 2.71
CA PRO A 288 4.44 20.54 1.62
C PRO A 288 5.85 20.60 1.02
N SER A 289 5.99 20.20 -0.25
CA SER A 289 7.32 19.98 -0.83
C SER A 289 7.38 20.23 -2.33
N PHE A 290 8.58 20.55 -2.81
CA PHE A 290 8.89 20.58 -4.24
C PHE A 290 10.33 20.11 -4.49
N GLU A 291 10.58 19.57 -5.68
CA GLU A 291 11.91 19.27 -6.17
C GLU A 291 12.43 20.45 -7.00
N ARG A 292 13.45 21.12 -6.47
CA ARG A 292 14.17 22.14 -7.19
C ARG A 292 15.17 21.50 -8.15
N THR A 293 14.94 21.69 -9.45
CA THR A 293 15.61 20.92 -10.50
C THR A 293 16.73 21.72 -11.16
N SER A 294 18.00 21.45 -10.81
CA SER A 294 19.13 22.09 -11.49
C SER A 294 20.01 21.07 -12.19
N LEU A 295 20.24 21.25 -13.50
CA LEU A 295 21.22 20.44 -14.23
C LEU A 295 22.66 20.83 -13.88
N ALA A 296 22.91 22.08 -13.49
CA ALA A 296 24.24 22.58 -13.12
C ALA A 296 24.64 22.19 -11.69
N TYR A 297 23.68 22.11 -10.76
CA TYR A 297 23.96 21.95 -9.32
C TYR A 297 23.28 20.74 -8.67
N GLY A 298 22.69 19.86 -9.48
CA GLY A 298 21.90 18.72 -9.03
C GLY A 298 20.52 19.13 -8.51
N HIS A 299 19.66 18.12 -8.31
CA HIS A 299 18.32 18.33 -7.81
C HIS A 299 18.31 18.39 -6.28
N ARG A 300 17.36 19.15 -5.72
CA ARG A 300 17.18 19.27 -4.27
C ARG A 300 15.71 19.30 -3.91
N ASN A 301 15.29 18.40 -3.04
CA ASN A 301 13.98 18.49 -2.45
C ASN A 301 13.97 19.54 -1.35
N VAL A 302 12.88 20.29 -1.28
CA VAL A 302 12.59 21.26 -0.24
C VAL A 302 11.31 20.80 0.46
N TYR A 303 11.39 20.62 1.77
CA TYR A 303 10.29 20.21 2.63
C TYR A 303 9.99 21.31 3.61
N TYR A 304 8.75 21.80 3.61
CA TYR A 304 8.29 22.83 4.52
C TYR A 304 7.60 22.23 5.75
N ALA A 305 7.71 22.92 6.88
CA ALA A 305 6.97 22.58 8.10
C ALA A 305 5.48 22.99 8.07
N GLU A 306 5.08 23.87 7.15
CA GLU A 306 3.78 24.53 7.05
C GLU A 306 3.53 24.94 5.59
N SER A 307 2.26 25.09 5.24
CA SER A 307 1.78 25.24 3.86
C SER A 307 1.75 26.68 3.33
N LYS A 308 2.37 27.62 4.04
CA LYS A 308 2.26 29.07 3.77
C LYS A 308 3.40 29.66 2.95
N TRP A 309 4.47 28.90 2.69
CA TRP A 309 5.67 29.42 2.04
C TRP A 309 5.65 29.19 0.53
N PRO A 310 6.21 30.13 -0.26
CA PRO A 310 6.27 30.00 -1.71
C PRO A 310 7.26 28.92 -2.13
N PHE A 311 7.15 28.41 -3.35
CA PHE A 311 8.25 27.65 -3.96
C PHE A 311 9.31 28.59 -4.54
N PHE A 312 10.57 28.15 -4.57
CA PHE A 312 11.68 28.90 -5.14
C PHE A 312 12.29 28.14 -6.32
N SER A 313 11.94 28.55 -7.53
CA SER A 313 12.46 27.96 -8.77
C SER A 313 13.98 28.08 -8.89
N SER A 314 14.58 27.08 -9.51
CA SER A 314 15.97 27.07 -9.96
C SER A 314 16.23 28.00 -11.16
N GLY A 315 15.19 28.40 -11.89
CA GLY A 315 15.30 29.17 -13.13
C GLY A 315 14.77 28.38 -14.35
N PRO A 316 15.16 28.75 -15.58
CA PRO A 316 14.64 28.11 -16.79
C PRO A 316 15.03 26.62 -16.85
N LYS A 317 14.09 25.80 -17.32
CA LYS A 317 14.29 24.38 -17.58
C LYS A 317 15.50 24.19 -18.52
N ASN A 318 16.37 23.23 -18.19
CA ASN A 318 17.59 22.90 -18.93
C ASN A 318 18.71 23.97 -18.90
N ALA A 319 18.76 24.87 -17.92
CA ALA A 319 19.95 25.68 -17.70
C ALA A 319 21.14 24.77 -17.26
N ILE A 320 22.11 24.56 -18.16
CA ILE A 320 23.32 23.74 -17.91
C ILE A 320 24.52 24.64 -17.55
N VAL A 321 24.49 25.94 -17.90
CA VAL A 321 25.61 26.86 -17.67
C VAL A 321 25.46 27.57 -16.31
N ALA A 322 26.55 27.54 -15.51
CA ALA A 322 26.64 28.30 -14.27
C ALA A 322 26.40 29.80 -14.53
N GLY A 323 25.50 30.42 -13.77
CA GLY A 323 25.09 31.82 -13.92
C GLY A 323 23.77 32.03 -14.68
N GLN A 324 23.19 30.98 -15.27
CA GLN A 324 21.84 31.01 -15.87
C GLN A 324 20.74 30.46 -14.95
N CYS A 325 21.13 29.88 -13.82
CA CYS A 325 20.25 29.35 -12.79
C CYS A 325 20.78 29.69 -11.40
N ASP A 326 19.88 29.81 -10.45
CA ASP A 326 20.22 30.08 -9.05
C ASP A 326 21.07 28.93 -8.47
N THR A 327 22.05 29.27 -7.63
CA THR A 327 22.85 28.29 -6.90
C THR A 327 22.07 27.72 -5.69
N PRO A 328 22.54 26.63 -5.06
CA PRO A 328 22.01 26.19 -3.76
C PRO A 328 22.09 27.27 -2.67
N ALA A 329 23.15 28.11 -2.70
CA ALA A 329 23.28 29.21 -1.74
C ALA A 329 22.20 30.28 -1.93
N ASP A 330 21.79 30.54 -3.19
CA ASP A 330 20.69 31.44 -3.50
C ASP A 330 19.35 30.89 -3.01
N LEU A 331 19.09 29.59 -3.19
CA LEU A 331 17.90 28.93 -2.59
C LEU A 331 17.87 29.15 -1.08
N TRP A 332 18.95 28.82 -0.37
CA TRP A 332 18.97 28.94 1.08
C TRP A 332 18.89 30.40 1.56
N ARG A 333 19.43 31.35 0.78
CA ARG A 333 19.25 32.79 1.05
C ARG A 333 17.77 33.16 0.95
N LYS A 334 17.08 32.78 -0.14
CA LYS A 334 15.64 33.03 -0.34
C LYS A 334 14.78 32.40 0.78
N LEU A 335 15.07 31.16 1.16
CA LEU A 335 14.40 30.49 2.28
C LEU A 335 14.58 31.25 3.61
N ARG A 336 15.79 31.74 3.89
CA ARG A 336 16.08 32.55 5.10
C ARG A 336 15.39 33.92 5.06
N GLU A 337 15.42 34.60 3.92
CA GLU A 337 14.76 35.90 3.72
C GLU A 337 13.25 35.79 3.91
N ALA A 338 12.65 34.71 3.41
CA ALA A 338 11.24 34.37 3.64
C ALA A 338 10.95 33.84 5.05
N LYS A 339 11.98 33.65 5.89
CA LYS A 339 11.90 33.03 7.22
C LYS A 339 11.17 31.68 7.18
N ALA A 340 11.37 30.93 6.10
CA ALA A 340 10.74 29.64 5.89
C ALA A 340 11.36 28.58 6.79
N ARG A 341 10.53 27.80 7.49
CA ARG A 341 10.99 26.62 8.22
C ARG A 341 11.00 25.46 7.24
N ALA A 342 12.17 25.21 6.67
CA ALA A 342 12.35 24.21 5.63
C ALA A 342 13.58 23.34 5.88
N ILE A 343 13.51 22.09 5.42
CA ILE A 343 14.65 21.20 5.28
C ILE A 343 14.90 21.03 3.78
N THR A 344 16.17 21.01 3.38
CA THR A 344 16.55 20.71 1.99
C THR A 344 17.37 19.43 1.94
N GLY A 345 16.97 18.47 1.11
CA GLY A 345 17.72 17.24 0.83
C GLY A 345 18.33 17.29 -0.57
N ALA A 346 19.59 16.87 -0.73
CA ALA A 346 20.14 16.61 -2.06
C ALA A 346 19.56 15.29 -2.59
N HIS A 347 19.22 15.24 -3.88
CA HIS A 347 18.89 13.99 -4.57
C HIS A 347 20.16 13.14 -4.79
#